data_AF-A0A5N5WKP9-F1
#
_entry.id   AF-A0A5N5WKP9-F1
#
_cell.length_a   1.000
_cell.length_b   1.000
_cell.length_c   1.000
_cell.angle_alpha   90.00
_cell.angle_beta   90.00
_cell.angle_gamma   90.00
#
_symmetry.space_group_name_H-M   'P 1'
#
loop_
_entity.id
_entity.type
_entity.pdbx_description
1 polymer ?
#
loop_
_entity_poly.entity_id
_entity_poly.type
_entity_poly.pdbx_seq_one_letter_code
_entity_poly.pdbx_strand_id
1 'polypeptide(L)'
;MAALASLTSRVYQAFNPPKPAKNGDALKFGILAAANIAPLALITPAKSHPEVIVQAVSAWNRQKAEEFAKAHGIPEHVLLEKPSVSNSTEAKILFNLPELSKPNTPVLLKAFHNRFHPAWSLFKSFITPANVEHVSAYSMIPWWGTSKGDIHFNYNLSGGSMVAMGTYNFSALRLIFDAEPEECLVCDTNAYTDGVHKSCDYDLQAKFPPTSQEKLQTREVTMYGFIHAIFWHRIDVKDVFEIRNKDDGNVVKKWEEKKARKAYSFKEAGGEFAELPDSINQMKMLDMAYVKSGLGPRPTSEFR
;
A
#
# COMPACT_ATOMS: atom_id res chain seq x y z
N MET A 1 -34.52 24.31 23.01
CA MET A 1 -33.60 24.88 24.03
C MET A 1 -32.50 23.89 24.43
N ALA A 2 -32.83 22.67 24.91
CA ALA A 2 -31.82 21.68 25.35
C ALA A 2 -30.82 21.23 24.25
N ALA A 3 -31.26 21.01 23.01
CA ALA A 3 -30.38 20.60 21.91
C ALA A 3 -29.40 21.69 21.46
N LEU A 4 -29.79 22.97 21.55
CA LEU A 4 -28.93 24.10 21.21
C LEU A 4 -27.87 24.33 22.30
N ALA A 5 -28.27 24.23 23.57
CA ALA A 5 -27.35 24.29 24.71
C ALA A 5 -26.35 23.11 24.72
N SER A 6 -26.78 21.92 24.31
CA SER A 6 -25.88 20.76 24.19
C SER A 6 -24.93 20.89 22.99
N LEU A 7 -25.38 21.48 21.88
CA LEU A 7 -24.51 21.80 20.74
C LEU A 7 -23.46 22.84 21.12
N THR A 8 -23.85 23.95 21.76
CA THR A 8 -22.91 25.00 22.19
C THR A 8 -21.91 24.48 23.22
N SER A 9 -22.37 23.68 24.19
CA SER A 9 -21.48 23.03 25.17
C SER A 9 -20.48 22.08 24.50
N ARG A 10 -20.91 21.23 23.55
CA ARG A 10 -20.01 20.33 22.80
C ARG A 10 -18.99 21.08 21.96
N VAL A 11 -19.42 22.12 21.25
CA VAL A 11 -18.51 22.96 20.45
C VAL A 11 -17.50 23.66 21.37
N TYR A 12 -17.94 24.21 22.50
CA TYR A 12 -17.05 24.84 23.46
C TYR A 12 -16.01 23.86 24.01
N GLN A 13 -16.42 22.66 24.43
CA GLN A 13 -15.50 21.64 24.98
C GLN A 13 -14.54 21.08 23.93
N ALA A 14 -14.92 21.04 22.65
CA ALA A 14 -14.02 20.64 21.57
C ALA A 14 -12.80 21.57 21.44
N PHE A 15 -12.95 22.85 21.78
CA PHE A 15 -11.86 23.84 21.74
C PHE A 15 -11.25 24.13 23.12
N ASN A 16 -11.99 23.91 24.21
CA ASN A 16 -11.57 24.13 25.60
C ASN A 16 -11.81 22.89 26.47
N PRO A 17 -11.08 21.78 26.23
CA PRO A 17 -11.24 20.56 26.99
C PRO A 17 -10.72 20.71 28.44
N PRO A 18 -11.27 19.97 29.41
CA PRO A 18 -10.67 19.83 30.73
C PRO A 18 -9.25 19.25 30.63
N LYS A 19 -8.39 19.58 31.59
CA LYS A 19 -6.96 19.18 31.60
C LYS A 19 -6.62 18.39 32.87
N PRO A 20 -7.04 17.12 32.98
CA PRO A 20 -6.67 16.28 34.12
C PRO A 20 -5.16 16.03 34.19
N ALA A 21 -4.67 15.67 35.38
CA ALA A 21 -3.30 15.19 35.56
C ALA A 21 -3.07 13.90 34.74
N LYS A 22 -1.87 13.74 34.17
CA LYS A 22 -1.51 12.57 33.38
C LYS A 22 -1.15 11.38 34.28
N ASN A 23 -1.52 10.18 33.85
CA ASN A 23 -1.13 8.96 34.56
C ASN A 23 0.37 8.68 34.35
N GLY A 24 1.02 8.07 35.34
CA GLY A 24 2.45 7.73 35.27
C GLY A 24 2.79 6.68 34.20
N ASP A 25 1.82 5.87 33.81
CA ASP A 25 1.87 4.82 32.80
C ASP A 25 1.21 5.22 31.46
N ALA A 26 0.93 6.52 31.27
CA ALA A 26 0.29 7.02 30.06
C ALA A 26 1.05 6.64 28.78
N LEU A 27 0.31 6.26 27.74
CA LEU A 27 0.86 5.92 26.44
C LEU A 27 1.45 7.17 25.78
N LYS A 28 2.75 7.11 25.49
CA LYS A 28 3.48 8.17 24.80
C LYS A 28 3.48 7.90 23.29
N PHE A 29 2.93 8.83 22.52
CA PHE A 29 2.90 8.73 21.06
C PHE A 29 3.45 9.99 20.38
N GLY A 30 4.01 9.82 19.19
CA GLY A 30 4.45 10.92 18.33
C GLY A 30 3.43 11.24 17.23
N ILE A 31 3.36 12.51 16.79
CA ILE A 31 2.54 12.94 15.66
C ILE A 31 3.40 12.97 14.40
N LEU A 32 3.04 12.16 13.40
CA LEU A 32 3.64 12.18 12.06
C LEU A 32 3.02 13.25 11.17
N ALA A 33 3.26 14.53 11.50
CA ALA A 33 3.01 15.73 10.69
C ALA A 33 2.80 16.97 11.56
N ALA A 34 3.43 18.10 11.23
CA ALA A 34 3.12 19.42 11.77
C ALA A 34 2.02 20.07 10.91
N ALA A 35 0.94 19.33 10.70
CA ALA A 35 -0.18 19.75 9.89
C ALA A 35 -1.14 20.64 10.69
N ASN A 36 -1.78 21.59 10.00
CA ASN A 36 -2.77 22.49 10.60
C ASN A 36 -3.94 21.76 11.28
N ILE A 37 -4.19 20.49 10.93
CA ILE A 37 -5.24 19.67 11.53
C ILE A 37 -4.83 19.03 12.87
N ALA A 38 -3.52 18.86 13.13
CA ALA A 38 -3.03 18.16 14.32
C ALA A 38 -3.50 18.77 15.66
N PRO A 39 -3.62 20.11 15.80
CA PRO A 39 -4.17 20.71 17.02
C PRO A 39 -5.60 20.27 17.32
N LEU A 40 -6.47 20.27 16.31
CA LEU A 40 -7.88 19.89 16.45
C LEU A 40 -8.04 18.37 16.64
N ALA A 41 -7.21 17.60 15.95
CA ALA A 41 -7.35 16.15 15.86
C ALA A 41 -6.72 15.35 16.99
N LEU A 42 -5.53 15.76 17.46
CA LEU A 42 -4.68 14.93 18.32
C LEU A 42 -4.28 15.68 19.58
N ILE A 43 -3.83 16.94 19.45
CA ILE A 43 -3.25 17.68 20.57
C ILE A 43 -4.33 18.15 21.54
N THR A 44 -5.42 18.74 21.04
CA THR A 44 -6.52 19.23 21.89
C THR A 44 -7.24 18.07 22.57
N PRO A 45 -7.65 17.00 21.86
CA PRO A 45 -8.24 15.83 22.51
C PRO A 45 -7.29 15.16 23.52
N ALA A 46 -5.98 15.07 23.23
CA ALA A 46 -5.03 14.52 24.19
C ALA A 46 -4.98 15.31 25.51
N LYS A 47 -5.37 16.58 25.55
CA LYS A 47 -5.40 17.35 26.81
C LYS A 47 -6.42 16.81 27.81
N SER A 48 -7.55 16.23 27.36
CA SER A 48 -8.60 15.69 28.25
C SER A 48 -8.43 14.24 28.64
N HIS A 49 -7.48 13.50 28.04
CA HIS A 49 -7.30 12.06 28.28
C HIS A 49 -6.06 11.82 29.14
N PRO A 50 -6.19 11.43 30.42
CA PRO A 50 -5.04 11.23 31.32
C PRO A 50 -4.10 10.10 30.89
N GLU A 51 -4.59 9.14 30.10
CA GLU A 51 -3.90 7.93 29.66
C GLU A 51 -3.00 8.10 28.42
N VAL A 52 -2.94 9.30 27.82
CA VAL A 52 -2.09 9.55 26.65
C VAL A 52 -1.27 10.83 26.76
N ILE A 53 -0.06 10.83 26.19
CA ILE A 53 0.84 11.98 26.10
C ILE A 53 1.34 12.10 24.66
N VAL A 54 1.20 13.30 24.09
CA VAL A 54 1.88 13.66 22.84
C VAL A 54 3.34 13.95 23.17
N GLN A 55 4.22 13.00 22.88
CA GLN A 55 5.65 13.07 23.22
C GLN A 55 6.46 13.78 22.13
N ALA A 56 6.11 13.55 20.86
CA ALA A 56 6.87 14.06 19.74
C ALA A 56 5.96 14.58 18.63
N VAL A 57 6.47 15.48 17.80
CA VAL A 57 5.87 15.86 16.52
C VAL A 57 6.92 15.78 15.43
N SER A 58 6.48 15.67 14.19
CA SER A 58 7.41 15.66 13.08
C SER A 58 6.93 16.47 11.89
N ALA A 59 7.88 17.07 11.16
CA ALA A 59 7.60 17.90 9.98
C ALA A 59 8.66 17.70 8.89
N TRP A 60 8.35 18.13 7.66
CA TRP A 60 9.28 18.16 6.51
C TRP A 60 10.47 19.10 6.73
N ASN A 61 10.26 20.15 7.52
CA ASN A 61 11.25 21.18 7.81
C ASN A 61 11.50 21.19 9.32
N ARG A 62 12.78 21.13 9.70
CA ARG A 62 13.19 21.06 11.11
C ARG A 62 12.72 22.28 11.90
N GLN A 63 12.90 23.47 11.34
CA GLN A 63 12.44 24.70 11.95
C GLN A 63 10.92 24.70 12.13
N LYS A 64 10.16 24.20 11.14
CA LYS A 64 8.71 24.04 11.28
C LYS A 64 8.33 23.05 12.39
N ALA A 65 9.04 21.93 12.51
CA ALA A 65 8.81 20.95 13.59
C ALA A 65 9.10 21.57 14.97
N GLU A 66 10.19 22.34 15.09
CA GLU A 66 10.59 23.06 16.30
C GLU A 66 9.57 24.12 16.71
N GLU A 67 9.16 24.96 15.77
CA GLU A 67 8.15 26.00 15.99
C GLU A 67 6.81 25.38 16.40
N PHE A 68 6.39 24.31 15.73
CA PHE A 68 5.15 23.61 16.03
C PHE A 68 5.19 22.93 17.41
N ALA A 69 6.30 22.25 17.74
CA ALA A 69 6.48 21.61 19.04
C ALA A 69 6.42 22.65 20.17
N LYS A 70 7.11 23.78 20.00
CA LYS A 70 7.10 24.89 20.96
C LYS A 70 5.71 25.49 21.12
N ALA A 71 4.99 25.75 20.03
CA ALA A 71 3.65 26.32 20.05
C ALA A 71 2.62 25.43 20.77
N HIS A 72 2.84 24.11 20.78
CA HIS A 72 1.91 23.13 21.33
C HIS A 72 2.39 22.43 22.61
N GLY A 73 3.57 22.79 23.14
CA GLY A 73 4.13 22.20 24.35
C GLY A 73 4.51 20.74 24.19
N ILE A 74 4.96 20.34 22.99
CA ILE A 74 5.39 18.97 22.68
C ILE A 74 6.90 18.87 22.99
N PRO A 75 7.34 17.91 23.82
CA PRO A 75 8.72 17.90 24.33
C PRO A 75 9.77 17.52 23.30
N GLU A 76 9.42 16.76 22.27
CA GLU A 76 10.35 16.31 21.22
C GLU A 76 9.84 16.65 19.81
N HIS A 77 10.78 16.78 18.87
CA HIS A 77 10.49 17.00 17.45
C HIS A 77 11.44 16.23 16.55
N VAL A 78 10.92 15.63 15.48
CA VAL A 78 11.65 14.75 14.54
C VAL A 78 11.31 15.13 13.10
N LEU A 79 12.11 14.75 12.10
CA LEU A 79 11.78 14.96 10.69
C LEU A 79 11.02 13.76 10.13
N LEU A 80 9.71 13.88 9.96
CA LEU A 80 8.82 12.86 9.38
C LEU A 80 7.42 13.46 9.18
N GLU A 81 6.65 13.05 8.18
CA GLU A 81 5.31 13.61 7.92
C GLU A 81 4.33 12.54 7.44
N LYS A 82 3.11 12.88 7.02
CA LYS A 82 2.17 11.89 6.46
C LYS A 82 2.10 12.03 4.92
N PRO A 83 2.23 10.93 4.14
CA PRO A 83 2.64 9.59 4.59
C PRO A 83 4.02 9.62 5.24
N SER A 84 4.27 8.71 6.20
CA SER A 84 5.53 8.60 6.96
C SER A 84 6.79 8.63 6.10
N VAL A 85 6.63 8.23 4.84
CA VAL A 85 7.64 8.00 3.83
C VAL A 85 6.99 8.02 2.44
N SER A 86 7.79 8.04 1.38
CA SER A 86 7.33 8.19 -0.01
C SER A 86 6.73 6.91 -0.60
N ASN A 87 7.15 5.74 -0.11
CA ASN A 87 6.77 4.43 -0.68
C ASN A 87 6.88 3.29 0.35
N SER A 88 6.45 2.10 -0.04
CA SER A 88 6.44 0.91 0.84
C SER A 88 7.85 0.44 1.23
N THR A 89 8.86 0.64 0.38
CA THR A 89 10.26 0.28 0.68
C THR A 89 10.80 1.16 1.81
N GLU A 90 10.65 2.47 1.71
CA GLU A 90 11.03 3.39 2.77
C GLU A 90 10.25 3.12 4.07
N ALA A 91 8.98 2.72 3.98
CA ALA A 91 8.19 2.38 5.15
C ALA A 91 8.78 1.15 5.86
N LYS A 92 9.14 0.12 5.09
CA LYS A 92 9.82 -1.07 5.64
C LYS A 92 11.13 -0.70 6.30
N ILE A 93 11.92 0.22 5.73
CA ILE A 93 13.16 0.69 6.35
C ILE A 93 12.85 1.38 7.69
N LEU A 94 11.97 2.38 7.66
CA LEU A 94 11.62 3.17 8.84
C LEU A 94 11.12 2.30 10.00
N PHE A 95 10.18 1.39 9.73
CA PHE A 95 9.54 0.57 10.76
C PHE A 95 10.41 -0.62 11.22
N ASN A 96 11.53 -0.91 10.55
CA ASN A 96 12.51 -1.92 10.98
C ASN A 96 13.80 -1.29 11.55
N LEU A 97 13.80 0.03 11.81
CA LEU A 97 14.93 0.68 12.45
C LEU A 97 15.17 0.11 13.87
N PRO A 98 16.40 -0.31 14.22
CA PRO A 98 16.72 -0.85 15.55
C PRO A 98 16.37 0.08 16.70
N GLU A 99 16.39 1.39 16.47
CA GLU A 99 16.02 2.44 17.43
C GLU A 99 14.57 2.31 17.90
N LEU A 100 13.68 1.83 17.02
CA LEU A 100 12.27 1.61 17.33
C LEU A 100 12.01 0.37 18.20
N SER A 101 13.01 -0.50 18.37
CA SER A 101 12.90 -1.75 19.14
C SER A 101 13.44 -1.64 20.57
N LYS A 102 13.92 -0.47 21.00
CA LYS A 102 14.48 -0.27 22.35
C LYS A 102 13.38 -0.18 23.42
N PRO A 103 13.65 -0.59 24.67
CA PRO A 103 12.72 -0.39 25.78
C PRO A 103 12.41 1.10 25.97
N ASN A 104 11.17 1.43 26.29
CA ASN A 104 10.67 2.81 26.47
C ASN A 104 10.74 3.72 25.23
N THR A 105 10.96 3.18 24.02
CA THR A 105 10.86 3.99 22.80
C THR A 105 9.41 4.44 22.56
N PRO A 106 9.16 5.72 22.23
CA PRO A 106 7.83 6.21 21.90
C PRO A 106 7.21 5.46 20.70
N VAL A 107 5.91 5.21 20.76
CA VAL A 107 5.20 4.57 19.63
C VAL A 107 5.13 5.55 18.47
N LEU A 108 5.63 5.12 17.30
CA LEU A 108 5.52 5.87 16.06
C LEU A 108 4.09 5.79 15.52
N LEU A 109 3.29 6.83 15.74
CA LEU A 109 1.88 6.84 15.37
C LEU A 109 1.65 7.71 14.12
N LYS A 110 1.27 7.06 13.01
CA LYS A 110 0.82 7.77 11.81
C LYS A 110 -0.36 8.69 12.17
N ALA A 111 -0.30 9.97 11.79
CA ALA A 111 -1.29 11.00 12.11
C ALA A 111 -2.60 10.87 11.28
N PHE A 112 -3.17 9.66 11.20
CA PHE A 112 -4.51 9.40 10.64
C PHE A 112 -5.59 9.83 11.62
N HIS A 113 -5.75 11.14 11.77
CA HIS A 113 -6.69 11.76 12.69
C HIS A 113 -8.13 11.27 12.54
N ASN A 114 -8.54 10.96 11.31
CA ASN A 114 -9.87 10.45 11.00
C ASN A 114 -10.20 9.15 11.76
N ARG A 115 -9.19 8.36 12.16
CA ARG A 115 -9.39 7.13 12.96
C ARG A 115 -9.79 7.40 14.42
N PHE A 116 -9.42 8.56 14.96
CA PHE A 116 -9.69 8.93 16.35
C PHE A 116 -11.00 9.70 16.53
N HIS A 117 -11.64 10.09 15.43
CA HIS A 117 -12.91 10.80 15.50
C HIS A 117 -14.02 9.85 16.01
N PRO A 118 -14.85 10.23 17.00
CA PRO A 118 -15.89 9.35 17.55
C PRO A 118 -16.85 8.79 16.49
N ALA A 119 -17.13 9.57 15.44
CA ALA A 119 -17.95 9.11 14.32
C ALA A 119 -17.37 7.88 13.60
N TRP A 120 -16.03 7.76 13.52
CA TRP A 120 -15.37 6.58 12.95
C TRP A 120 -15.57 5.34 13.83
N SER A 121 -15.44 5.50 15.15
CA SER A 121 -15.69 4.41 16.11
C SER A 121 -17.15 3.95 16.06
N LEU A 122 -18.10 4.89 16.05
CA LEU A 122 -19.52 4.60 15.89
C LEU A 122 -19.82 3.93 14.55
N PHE A 123 -19.29 4.45 13.44
CA PHE A 123 -19.44 3.85 12.12
C PHE A 123 -18.93 2.40 12.09
N LYS A 124 -17.75 2.15 12.66
CA LYS A 124 -17.18 0.80 12.80
C LYS A 124 -18.05 -0.13 13.64
N SER A 125 -18.76 0.38 14.65
CA SER A 125 -19.63 -0.45 15.49
C SER A 125 -20.81 -1.08 14.74
N PHE A 126 -21.20 -0.50 13.59
CA PHE A 126 -22.23 -1.06 12.71
C PHE A 126 -21.68 -2.11 11.72
N ILE A 127 -20.38 -2.36 11.73
CA ILE A 127 -19.69 -3.15 10.71
C ILE A 127 -19.07 -4.39 11.33
N THR A 128 -19.35 -5.54 10.74
CA THR A 128 -18.55 -6.75 10.89
C THR A 128 -17.85 -7.01 9.56
N PRO A 129 -16.51 -7.04 9.48
CA PRO A 129 -15.79 -7.12 8.20
C PRO A 129 -16.27 -8.25 7.27
N ALA A 130 -16.58 -9.42 7.84
CA ALA A 130 -17.09 -10.58 7.09
C ALA A 130 -18.44 -10.34 6.38
N ASN A 131 -19.23 -9.36 6.83
CA ASN A 131 -20.53 -9.04 6.27
C ASN A 131 -20.49 -7.84 5.30
N VAL A 132 -19.30 -7.31 5.02
CA VAL A 132 -19.13 -6.18 4.10
C VAL A 132 -18.88 -6.70 2.70
N GLU A 133 -19.85 -6.53 1.82
CA GLU A 133 -19.70 -6.90 0.40
C GLU A 133 -18.93 -5.83 -0.39
N HIS A 134 -19.19 -4.55 -0.11
CA HIS A 134 -18.62 -3.44 -0.85
C HIS A 134 -18.39 -2.20 0.02
N VAL A 135 -17.31 -1.47 -0.26
CA VAL A 135 -17.01 -0.17 0.36
C VAL A 135 -16.64 0.83 -0.72
N SER A 136 -17.27 1.99 -0.66
CA SER A 136 -16.87 3.16 -1.44
C SER A 136 -16.43 4.27 -0.49
N ALA A 137 -15.28 4.87 -0.77
CA ALA A 137 -14.71 5.96 0.01
C ALA A 137 -14.38 7.13 -0.93
N TYR A 138 -14.94 8.31 -0.63
CA TYR A 138 -14.77 9.51 -1.43
C TYR A 138 -14.18 10.62 -0.56
N SER A 139 -13.19 11.29 -1.12
CA SER A 139 -12.58 12.47 -0.50
C SER A 139 -12.31 13.48 -1.60
N MET A 140 -12.61 14.75 -1.34
CA MET A 140 -12.38 15.84 -2.29
C MET A 140 -11.91 17.07 -1.52
N ILE A 141 -10.91 17.76 -2.05
CA ILE A 141 -10.59 19.13 -1.67
C ILE A 141 -11.13 20.03 -2.78
N PRO A 142 -12.04 20.98 -2.46
CA PRO A 142 -12.49 21.95 -3.44
C PRO A 142 -11.31 22.76 -4.01
N TRP A 143 -11.38 23.16 -5.28
CA TRP A 143 -10.28 23.88 -5.95
C TRP A 143 -9.87 25.19 -5.26
N TRP A 144 -10.79 25.85 -4.54
CA TRP A 144 -10.50 27.06 -3.75
C TRP A 144 -9.79 26.77 -2.42
N GLY A 145 -9.75 25.51 -1.99
CA GLY A 145 -9.10 25.06 -0.76
C GLY A 145 -7.65 24.60 -0.97
N THR A 146 -7.12 24.73 -2.19
CA THR A 146 -5.74 24.36 -2.53
C THR A 146 -5.17 25.30 -3.59
N SER A 147 -3.84 25.38 -3.68
CA SER A 147 -3.12 26.16 -4.67
C SER A 147 -2.04 25.32 -5.34
N LYS A 148 -1.65 25.68 -6.56
CA LYS A 148 -0.51 25.04 -7.24
C LYS A 148 0.80 25.14 -6.43
N GLY A 149 0.95 26.17 -5.59
CA GLY A 149 2.13 26.33 -4.73
C GLY A 149 2.16 25.38 -3.54
N ASP A 150 1.10 24.61 -3.30
CA ASP A 150 1.01 23.73 -2.14
C ASP A 150 1.98 22.56 -2.27
N ILE A 151 2.48 22.08 -1.13
CA ILE A 151 3.37 20.92 -1.05
C ILE A 151 2.75 19.66 -1.68
N HIS A 152 1.41 19.60 -1.75
CA HIS A 152 0.66 18.52 -2.35
C HIS A 152 0.90 18.39 -3.86
N PHE A 153 1.44 19.40 -4.53
CA PHE A 153 1.79 19.35 -5.95
C PHE A 153 3.31 19.37 -6.19
N ASN A 154 4.12 19.02 -5.19
CA ASN A 154 5.56 18.88 -5.33
C ASN A 154 5.96 17.39 -5.40
N TYR A 155 6.30 16.92 -6.60
CA TYR A 155 6.61 15.50 -6.85
C TYR A 155 7.78 14.99 -6.00
N ASN A 156 8.85 15.78 -5.83
CA ASN A 156 10.01 15.41 -5.04
C ASN A 156 9.69 15.24 -3.55
N LEU A 157 8.55 15.78 -3.11
CA LEU A 157 8.01 15.65 -1.77
C LEU A 157 6.82 14.69 -1.74
N SER A 158 6.79 13.68 -2.62
CA SER A 158 5.66 12.74 -2.71
C SER A 158 4.30 13.43 -2.90
N GLY A 159 4.28 14.49 -3.70
CA GLY A 159 3.06 15.17 -4.12
C GLY A 159 2.16 14.28 -4.97
N GLY A 160 0.91 14.69 -5.10
CA GLY A 160 -0.16 13.93 -5.75
C GLY A 160 -1.39 13.84 -4.85
N SER A 161 -2.57 13.90 -5.45
CA SER A 161 -3.84 13.74 -4.73
C SER A 161 -4.00 12.33 -4.16
N MET A 162 -3.42 11.33 -4.80
CA MET A 162 -3.35 9.94 -4.35
C MET A 162 -2.62 9.83 -3.02
N VAL A 163 -1.52 10.55 -2.85
CA VAL A 163 -0.77 10.58 -1.60
C VAL A 163 -1.46 11.49 -0.58
N ALA A 164 -1.86 12.70 -0.98
CA ALA A 164 -2.40 13.70 -0.09
C ALA A 164 -3.74 13.29 0.53
N MET A 165 -4.65 12.77 -0.32
CA MET A 165 -6.04 12.42 0.03
C MET A 165 -6.34 10.93 -0.14
N GLY A 166 -5.86 10.29 -1.20
CA GLY A 166 -6.10 8.87 -1.46
C GLY A 166 -5.67 7.97 -0.30
N THR A 167 -4.61 8.34 0.43
CA THR A 167 -4.16 7.64 1.64
C THR A 167 -5.26 7.46 2.70
N TYR A 168 -6.18 8.41 2.86
CA TYR A 168 -7.29 8.28 3.81
C TYR A 168 -8.34 7.29 3.30
N ASN A 169 -8.65 7.33 2.00
CA ASN A 169 -9.59 6.41 1.38
C ASN A 169 -9.04 4.97 1.46
N PHE A 170 -7.79 4.75 1.08
CA PHE A 170 -7.15 3.44 1.14
C PHE A 170 -7.06 2.90 2.57
N SER A 171 -6.76 3.78 3.53
CA SER A 171 -6.76 3.49 4.97
C SER A 171 -8.15 3.07 5.45
N ALA A 172 -9.22 3.74 5.00
CA ALA A 172 -10.59 3.38 5.34
C ALA A 172 -10.98 2.01 4.78
N LEU A 173 -10.68 1.73 3.50
CA LEU A 173 -10.95 0.42 2.88
C LEU A 173 -10.31 -0.72 3.68
N ARG A 174 -9.00 -0.62 3.95
CA ARG A 174 -8.26 -1.62 4.73
C ARG A 174 -8.84 -1.84 6.12
N LEU A 175 -9.19 -0.77 6.82
CA LEU A 175 -9.72 -0.85 8.18
C LEU A 175 -11.15 -1.39 8.26
N ILE A 176 -11.96 -1.18 7.21
CA ILE A 176 -13.35 -1.68 7.16
C ILE A 176 -13.36 -3.17 6.84
N PHE A 177 -12.52 -3.60 5.89
CA PHE A 177 -12.35 -5.02 5.54
C PHE A 177 -11.45 -5.80 6.48
N ASP A 178 -10.75 -5.11 7.39
CA ASP A 178 -9.74 -5.67 8.31
C ASP A 178 -8.70 -6.56 7.61
N ALA A 179 -8.28 -6.15 6.42
CA ALA A 179 -7.34 -6.90 5.61
C ALA A 179 -6.61 -6.01 4.59
N GLU A 180 -5.53 -6.55 4.04
CA GLU A 180 -4.59 -5.85 3.16
C GLU A 180 -4.80 -6.27 1.70
N PRO A 181 -4.88 -5.32 0.74
CA PRO A 181 -4.99 -5.66 -0.67
C PRO A 181 -3.66 -6.19 -1.23
N GLU A 182 -3.72 -7.24 -2.04
CA GLU A 182 -2.54 -7.81 -2.72
C GLU A 182 -2.22 -7.09 -4.03
N GLU A 183 -3.23 -6.51 -4.69
CA GLU A 183 -3.07 -5.74 -5.92
C GLU A 183 -4.13 -4.65 -6.09
N CYS A 184 -3.87 -3.70 -6.98
CA CYS A 184 -4.83 -2.72 -7.47
C CYS A 184 -5.39 -3.21 -8.82
N LEU A 185 -6.70 -3.46 -8.91
CA LEU A 185 -7.34 -3.99 -10.13
C LEU A 185 -7.48 -2.94 -11.22
N VAL A 186 -7.81 -1.71 -10.82
CA VAL A 186 -8.03 -0.56 -11.71
C VAL A 186 -7.51 0.68 -11.00
N CYS A 187 -6.79 1.55 -11.71
CA CYS A 187 -6.40 2.86 -11.23
C CYS A 187 -6.44 3.85 -12.39
N ASP A 188 -7.54 4.58 -12.51
CA ASP A 188 -7.69 5.68 -13.46
C ASP A 188 -7.27 6.98 -12.76
N THR A 189 -6.40 7.76 -13.40
CA THR A 189 -5.87 8.99 -12.81
C THR A 189 -5.43 9.97 -13.89
N ASN A 190 -5.64 11.25 -13.62
CA ASN A 190 -5.07 12.34 -14.38
C ASN A 190 -3.90 12.97 -13.63
N ALA A 191 -2.83 13.27 -14.36
CA ALA A 191 -1.64 13.90 -13.83
C ALA A 191 -1.20 15.09 -14.68
N TYR A 192 -0.53 16.05 -14.04
CA TYR A 192 0.15 17.12 -14.74
C TYR A 192 1.33 16.54 -15.55
N THR A 193 1.44 16.93 -16.81
CA THR A 193 2.43 16.38 -17.74
C THR A 193 3.67 17.26 -17.92
N ASP A 194 3.61 18.51 -17.46
CA ASP A 194 4.60 19.55 -17.70
C ASP A 194 4.75 20.53 -16.51
N GLY A 195 5.79 21.37 -16.59
CA GLY A 195 6.11 22.34 -15.56
C GLY A 195 6.59 21.74 -14.23
N VAL A 196 6.52 22.53 -13.18
CA VAL A 196 7.01 22.18 -11.83
C VAL A 196 6.15 21.12 -11.12
N HIS A 197 4.96 20.83 -11.63
CA HIS A 197 4.03 19.83 -11.07
C HIS A 197 4.02 18.53 -11.87
N LYS A 198 4.89 18.40 -12.88
CA LYS A 198 4.96 17.20 -13.73
C LYS A 198 5.00 15.93 -12.87
N SER A 199 4.18 14.96 -13.25
CA SER A 199 3.99 13.67 -12.58
C SER A 199 3.22 13.70 -11.26
N CYS A 200 2.72 14.86 -10.79
CA CYS A 200 1.74 14.90 -9.71
C CYS A 200 0.34 14.64 -10.27
N ASP A 201 -0.37 13.67 -9.69
CA ASP A 201 -1.78 13.44 -9.96
C ASP A 201 -2.67 14.48 -9.26
N TYR A 202 -3.80 14.82 -9.89
CA TYR A 202 -4.81 15.72 -9.31
C TYR A 202 -6.16 15.04 -9.08
N ASP A 203 -6.33 13.81 -9.55
CA ASP A 203 -7.45 12.94 -9.21
C ASP A 203 -7.04 11.46 -9.27
N LEU A 204 -7.89 10.60 -8.71
CA LEU A 204 -7.80 9.16 -8.91
C LEU A 204 -9.14 8.47 -8.70
N GLN A 205 -9.33 7.35 -9.39
CA GLN A 205 -10.31 6.32 -9.08
C GLN A 205 -9.61 4.97 -9.07
N ALA A 206 -9.56 4.33 -7.91
CA ALA A 206 -8.91 3.03 -7.74
C ALA A 206 -9.89 1.97 -7.25
N LYS A 207 -9.72 0.72 -7.72
CA LYS A 207 -10.46 -0.46 -7.27
C LYS A 207 -9.49 -1.53 -6.79
N PHE A 208 -9.75 -2.07 -5.60
CA PHE A 208 -9.01 -3.16 -5.00
C PHE A 208 -9.93 -4.39 -4.90
N PRO A 209 -9.40 -5.62 -4.97
CA PRO A 209 -10.21 -6.81 -4.81
C PRO A 209 -10.76 -6.89 -3.36
N PRO A 210 -11.95 -7.48 -3.15
CA PRO A 210 -12.39 -7.89 -1.83
C PRO A 210 -11.36 -8.82 -1.18
N THR A 211 -11.18 -8.72 0.13
CA THR A 211 -10.18 -9.50 0.88
C THR A 211 -10.56 -10.99 1.02
N SER A 212 -11.84 -11.29 0.83
CA SER A 212 -12.40 -12.63 0.63
C SER A 212 -12.08 -13.23 -0.73
N GLN A 213 -11.35 -12.54 -1.62
CA GLN A 213 -11.01 -13.03 -2.94
C GLN A 213 -9.50 -13.15 -3.13
N GLU A 214 -9.07 -14.17 -3.88
CA GLU A 214 -7.68 -14.39 -4.29
C GLU A 214 -7.56 -14.33 -5.82
N LYS A 215 -6.40 -13.91 -6.31
CA LYS A 215 -6.09 -13.95 -7.74
C LYS A 215 -5.12 -15.08 -8.07
N LEU A 216 -5.54 -15.96 -8.95
CA LEU A 216 -4.71 -17.02 -9.51
C LEU A 216 -4.31 -16.68 -10.94
N GLN A 217 -3.03 -16.88 -11.25
CA GLN A 217 -2.50 -16.79 -12.61
C GLN A 217 -2.04 -18.18 -13.06
N THR A 218 -2.60 -18.66 -14.17
CA THR A 218 -2.10 -19.85 -14.87
C THR A 218 -1.50 -19.42 -16.20
N ARG A 219 -0.26 -19.82 -16.46
CA ARG A 219 0.47 -19.49 -17.69
C ARG A 219 0.65 -20.72 -18.56
N GLU A 220 0.19 -20.64 -19.79
CA GLU A 220 0.44 -21.61 -20.86
C GLU A 220 1.45 -21.00 -21.84
N VAL A 221 2.54 -21.73 -22.12
CA VAL A 221 3.59 -21.28 -23.05
C VAL A 221 3.72 -22.29 -24.18
N THR A 222 3.66 -21.83 -25.42
CA THR A 222 3.86 -22.66 -26.61
C THR A 222 5.00 -22.08 -27.45
N MET A 223 6.00 -22.90 -27.75
CA MET A 223 7.08 -22.52 -28.67
C MET A 223 6.93 -23.25 -30.01
N TYR A 224 6.61 -22.49 -31.05
CA TYR A 224 6.56 -22.97 -32.42
C TYR A 224 7.94 -22.88 -33.06
N GLY A 225 8.30 -23.88 -33.85
CA GLY A 225 9.56 -23.90 -34.59
C GLY A 225 10.79 -24.11 -33.71
N PHE A 226 10.67 -24.74 -32.53
CA PHE A 226 11.78 -24.91 -31.56
C PHE A 226 13.09 -25.41 -32.18
N ILE A 227 13.03 -26.46 -33.00
CA ILE A 227 14.21 -27.05 -33.66
C ILE A 227 14.82 -26.10 -34.71
N HIS A 228 13.98 -25.34 -35.42
CA HIS A 228 14.38 -24.47 -36.53
C HIS A 228 14.25 -22.99 -36.17
N ALA A 229 14.42 -22.67 -34.88
CA ALA A 229 14.08 -21.34 -34.35
C ALA A 229 14.90 -20.21 -34.98
N ILE A 230 16.10 -20.54 -35.49
CA ILE A 230 16.95 -19.61 -36.24
C ILE A 230 16.31 -19.12 -37.54
N PHE A 231 15.54 -19.98 -38.24
CA PHE A 231 14.85 -19.61 -39.46
C PHE A 231 13.51 -18.96 -39.15
N TRP A 232 12.74 -19.57 -38.24
CA TRP A 232 11.47 -19.03 -37.80
C TRP A 232 11.03 -19.69 -36.49
N HIS A 233 10.53 -18.86 -35.57
CA HIS A 233 9.83 -19.33 -34.38
C HIS A 233 8.73 -18.33 -33.99
N ARG A 234 7.89 -18.77 -33.06
CA ARG A 234 6.93 -17.93 -32.34
C ARG A 234 6.77 -18.48 -30.94
N ILE A 235 6.83 -17.62 -29.93
CA ILE A 235 6.58 -17.96 -28.53
C ILE A 235 5.24 -17.34 -28.17
N ASP A 236 4.22 -18.18 -28.01
CA ASP A 236 2.91 -17.73 -27.53
C ASP A 236 2.86 -17.92 -26.02
N VAL A 237 2.57 -16.83 -25.31
CA VAL A 237 2.29 -16.83 -23.87
C VAL A 237 0.83 -16.48 -23.70
N LYS A 238 0.08 -17.38 -23.07
CA LYS A 238 -1.31 -17.21 -22.71
C LYS A 238 -1.43 -17.22 -21.20
N ASP A 239 -1.73 -16.07 -20.62
CA ASP A 239 -2.00 -15.91 -19.20
C ASP A 239 -3.51 -15.93 -18.98
N VAL A 240 -3.97 -16.85 -18.13
CA VAL A 240 -5.35 -16.90 -17.66
C VAL A 240 -5.36 -16.45 -16.20
N PHE A 241 -6.14 -15.42 -15.93
CA PHE A 241 -6.31 -14.86 -14.60
C PHE A 241 -7.70 -15.18 -14.09
N GLU A 242 -7.78 -15.62 -12.84
CA GLU A 242 -9.03 -15.90 -12.14
C GLU A 242 -9.01 -15.18 -10.79
N ILE A 243 -10.08 -14.43 -10.50
CA ILE A 243 -10.40 -13.98 -9.15
C ILE A 243 -11.38 -14.99 -8.59
N ARG A 244 -11.04 -15.61 -7.46
CA ARG A 244 -11.87 -16.60 -6.77
C ARG A 244 -12.21 -16.12 -5.38
N ASN A 245 -13.40 -16.43 -4.89
CA ASN A 245 -13.71 -16.33 -3.47
C ASN A 245 -12.88 -17.38 -2.70
N LYS A 246 -12.27 -16.99 -1.58
CA LYS A 246 -11.44 -17.84 -0.72
C LYS A 246 -12.28 -18.85 0.06
N ASP A 247 -13.53 -18.52 0.36
CA ASP A 247 -14.39 -19.35 1.22
C ASP A 247 -14.92 -20.60 0.50
N ASP A 248 -15.25 -20.48 -0.79
CA ASP A 248 -15.88 -21.55 -1.58
C ASP A 248 -15.10 -21.89 -2.87
N GLY A 249 -14.06 -21.13 -3.21
CA GLY A 249 -13.28 -21.30 -4.43
C GLY A 249 -13.98 -20.86 -5.72
N ASN A 250 -15.17 -20.24 -5.62
CA ASN A 250 -15.95 -19.87 -6.80
C ASN A 250 -15.28 -18.73 -7.58
N VAL A 251 -15.22 -18.88 -8.91
CA VAL A 251 -14.62 -17.90 -9.81
C VAL A 251 -15.57 -16.72 -10.01
N VAL A 252 -15.14 -15.54 -9.54
CA VAL A 252 -15.87 -14.26 -9.61
C VAL A 252 -15.59 -13.56 -10.94
N LYS A 253 -14.35 -13.62 -11.40
CA LYS A 253 -13.94 -13.02 -12.66
C LYS A 253 -12.84 -13.84 -13.30
N LYS A 254 -12.94 -14.07 -14.60
CA LYS A 254 -11.93 -14.75 -15.39
C LYS A 254 -11.64 -13.97 -16.65
N TRP A 255 -10.37 -13.74 -16.95
CA TRP A 255 -9.95 -13.15 -18.21
C TRP A 255 -8.65 -13.77 -18.71
N GLU A 256 -8.35 -13.48 -19.97
CA GLU A 256 -7.23 -14.07 -20.68
C GLU A 256 -6.43 -12.98 -21.39
N GLU A 257 -5.10 -13.06 -21.28
CA GLU A 257 -4.17 -12.26 -22.06
C GLU A 257 -3.32 -13.17 -22.94
N LYS A 258 -3.21 -12.83 -24.23
CA LYS A 258 -2.37 -13.54 -25.19
C LYS A 258 -1.31 -12.60 -25.74
N LYS A 259 -0.05 -13.04 -25.71
CA LYS A 259 1.09 -12.31 -26.27
C LYS A 259 1.95 -13.27 -27.10
N ALA A 260 2.28 -12.87 -28.32
CA ALA A 260 3.24 -13.57 -29.16
C ALA A 260 4.59 -12.82 -29.13
N ARG A 261 5.69 -13.55 -29.01
CA ARG A 261 7.05 -13.01 -28.98
C ARG A 261 7.98 -13.76 -29.94
N LYS A 262 9.05 -13.08 -30.33
CA LYS A 262 10.19 -13.64 -31.06
C LYS A 262 11.48 -13.09 -30.47
N ALA A 263 12.55 -13.86 -30.50
CA ALA A 263 13.90 -13.47 -30.10
C ALA A 263 14.91 -14.23 -30.97
N TYR A 264 15.72 -13.50 -31.75
CA TYR A 264 16.73 -14.06 -32.64
C TYR A 264 18.17 -13.78 -32.16
N SER A 265 18.32 -13.01 -31.09
CA SER A 265 19.58 -12.72 -30.42
C SER A 265 19.49 -12.92 -28.91
N PHE A 266 20.63 -13.20 -28.27
CA PHE A 266 20.72 -13.32 -26.81
C PHE A 266 20.31 -12.03 -26.08
N LYS A 267 20.58 -10.88 -26.70
CA LYS A 267 20.14 -9.57 -26.21
C LYS A 267 18.61 -9.47 -26.18
N GLU A 268 17.91 -9.96 -27.21
CA GLU A 268 16.45 -10.01 -27.24
C GLU A 268 15.87 -11.05 -26.26
N ALA A 269 16.64 -12.11 -25.98
CA ALA A 269 16.26 -13.15 -25.02
C ALA A 269 16.51 -12.75 -23.54
N GLY A 270 17.28 -11.69 -23.29
CA GLY A 270 17.48 -11.11 -21.96
C GLY A 270 18.50 -11.83 -21.06
N GLY A 271 19.47 -12.55 -21.62
CA GLY A 271 20.48 -13.26 -20.81
C GLY A 271 21.71 -13.72 -21.59
N GLU A 272 22.76 -14.08 -20.86
CA GLU A 272 23.93 -14.81 -21.36
C GLU A 272 23.74 -16.33 -21.16
N PHE A 273 24.53 -17.14 -21.89
CA PHE A 273 24.48 -18.60 -21.79
C PHE A 273 24.61 -19.07 -20.33
N ALA A 274 23.62 -19.79 -19.82
CA ALA A 274 23.72 -20.48 -18.54
C ALA A 274 24.61 -21.73 -18.67
N GLU A 275 25.30 -22.11 -17.59
CA GLU A 275 26.00 -23.40 -17.53
C GLU A 275 24.98 -24.54 -17.73
N LEU A 276 25.19 -25.40 -18.74
CA LEU A 276 24.28 -26.50 -19.07
C LEU A 276 24.89 -27.87 -18.72
N PRO A 277 24.68 -28.39 -17.51
CA PRO A 277 24.80 -29.82 -17.21
C PRO A 277 23.40 -30.48 -17.27
N ASP A 278 22.88 -30.76 -18.47
CA ASP A 278 21.51 -31.31 -18.65
C ASP A 278 21.47 -32.70 -19.33
N SER A 279 22.55 -33.16 -19.97
CA SER A 279 22.53 -34.37 -20.80
C SER A 279 22.10 -35.64 -20.04
N ILE A 280 22.46 -35.77 -18.75
CA ILE A 280 22.07 -36.93 -17.94
C ILE A 280 20.56 -36.93 -17.66
N ASN A 281 19.98 -35.77 -17.35
CA ASN A 281 18.56 -35.67 -17.04
C ASN A 281 17.70 -35.80 -18.31
N GLN A 282 18.18 -35.24 -19.42
CA GLN A 282 17.58 -35.45 -20.74
C GLN A 282 17.52 -36.95 -21.10
N MET A 283 18.63 -37.67 -20.93
CA MET A 283 18.66 -39.11 -21.21
C MET A 283 17.75 -39.90 -20.27
N LYS A 284 17.68 -39.57 -18.98
CA LYS A 284 16.70 -40.17 -18.04
C LYS A 284 15.27 -39.96 -18.51
N MET A 285 14.93 -38.77 -19.00
CA MET A 285 13.59 -38.47 -19.51
C MET A 285 13.26 -39.32 -20.75
N LEU A 286 14.22 -39.49 -21.65
CA LEU A 286 14.07 -40.35 -22.83
C LEU A 286 13.90 -41.82 -22.42
N ASP A 287 14.71 -42.32 -21.49
CA ASP A 287 14.59 -43.69 -20.99
C ASP A 287 13.20 -43.96 -20.38
N MET A 288 12.68 -43.03 -19.57
CA MET A 288 11.32 -43.11 -19.03
C MET A 288 10.25 -43.23 -20.13
N ALA A 289 10.39 -42.46 -21.23
CA ALA A 289 9.47 -42.53 -22.36
C ALA A 289 9.59 -43.85 -23.14
N TYR A 290 10.81 -44.36 -23.35
CA TYR A 290 11.07 -45.65 -23.99
C TYR A 290 10.51 -46.83 -23.19
N VAL A 291 10.67 -46.81 -21.86
CA VAL A 291 10.05 -47.79 -20.97
C VAL A 291 8.53 -47.72 -21.07
N LYS A 292 7.95 -46.50 -20.99
CA LYS A 292 6.49 -46.33 -21.03
C LYS A 292 5.86 -46.73 -22.38
N SER A 293 6.59 -46.59 -23.47
CA SER A 293 6.13 -47.01 -24.81
C SER A 293 6.20 -48.52 -25.06
N GLY A 294 6.78 -49.30 -24.14
CA GLY A 294 6.96 -50.75 -24.29
C GLY A 294 8.17 -51.17 -25.13
N LEU A 295 8.94 -50.20 -25.64
CA LEU A 295 10.16 -50.45 -26.42
C LEU A 295 11.38 -50.78 -25.54
N GLY A 296 11.35 -50.42 -24.25
CA GLY A 296 12.45 -50.61 -23.32
C GLY A 296 13.61 -49.62 -23.55
N PRO A 297 14.50 -49.43 -22.56
CA PRO A 297 15.62 -48.48 -22.69
C PRO A 297 16.58 -48.89 -23.82
N ARG A 298 17.26 -47.91 -24.41
CA ARG A 298 18.23 -48.17 -25.50
C ARG A 298 19.47 -48.90 -24.95
N PRO A 299 20.15 -49.75 -25.75
CA PRO A 299 21.40 -50.39 -25.34
C PRO A 299 22.51 -49.37 -25.02
N THR A 300 23.28 -49.64 -23.97
CA THR A 300 24.47 -48.84 -23.62
C THR A 300 25.63 -49.20 -24.54
N SER A 301 26.20 -48.22 -25.23
CA SER A 301 27.42 -48.39 -26.02
C SER A 301 28.66 -48.38 -25.12
N GLU A 302 29.71 -49.12 -25.50
CA GLU A 302 31.05 -48.92 -24.95
C GLU A 302 31.65 -47.65 -25.56
N PHE A 303 31.57 -46.52 -24.86
CA PHE A 303 32.26 -45.30 -25.26
C PHE A 303 33.77 -45.47 -25.01
N ARG A 304 34.61 -45.29 -26.05
CA ARG A 304 36.08 -45.20 -25.94
C ARG A 304 36.53 -43.79 -26.27
#